data_AF-A0A081BVS4-F1
#
_entry.id   AF-A0A081BVS4-F1
#
_cell.length_a   1.000
_cell.length_b   1.000
_cell.length_c   1.000
_cell.angle_alpha   90.00
_cell.angle_beta   90.00
_cell.angle_gamma   90.00
#
_symmetry.space_group_name_H-M   'P 1'
#
loop_
_entity.id
_entity.type
_entity.pdbx_description
1 polymer ?
#
loop_
_entity_poly.entity_id
_entity_poly.type
_entity_poly.pdbx_seq_one_letter_code
_entity_poly.pdbx_strand_id
1 'polypeptide(L)'
;MNIALIIPKNSSEKSFYDYKFYSTFLLSKKYISYLLAIPTLTALTPSEHHVRVFDENIEEIDYIWQADIVGISVRTMFAERAYTIYEPTSYTLTAH
;
A
#
# COMPACT_ATOMS: atom_id res chain seq x y z
N MET A 1 11.08 -12.97 13.29
CA MET A 1 11.40 -12.36 11.99
C MET A 1 10.72 -11.00 11.89
N ASN A 2 11.32 -10.08 11.15
CA ASN A 2 10.79 -8.76 10.84
C ASN A 2 9.90 -8.86 9.60
N ILE A 3 8.62 -8.52 9.72
CA ILE A 3 7.64 -8.58 8.63
C ILE A 3 7.18 -7.16 8.32
N ALA A 4 7.39 -6.70 7.09
CA ALA A 4 6.85 -5.44 6.58
C ALA A 4 5.55 -5.71 5.83
N LEU A 5 4.49 -5.00 6.18
CA LEU A 5 3.19 -5.06 5.51
C LEU A 5 2.89 -3.69 4.91
N ILE A 6 2.73 -3.63 3.58
CA ILE A 6 2.63 -2.36 2.84
C ILE A 6 1.21 -2.20 2.27
N ILE A 7 0.64 -1.01 2.46
CA ILE A 7 -0.60 -0.57 1.83
C ILE A 7 -0.24 0.56 0.86
N PRO A 8 -0.26 0.29 -0.46
CA PRO A 8 0.11 1.30 -1.45
C PRO A 8 -0.91 2.44 -1.54
N LYS A 9 -0.44 3.64 -1.87
CA LYS A 9 -1.31 4.76 -2.27
C LYS A 9 -1.58 4.73 -3.77
N ASN A 10 -2.64 5.40 -4.19
CA ASN A 10 -2.95 5.52 -5.61
C ASN A 10 -1.86 6.33 -6.35
N SER A 11 -1.36 5.81 -7.49
CA SER A 11 -0.37 6.46 -8.35
C SER A 11 -0.96 7.49 -9.31
N SER A 12 -2.26 7.42 -9.62
CA SER A 12 -2.89 8.31 -10.60
C SER A 12 -3.36 9.64 -9.99
N GLU A 13 -2.93 10.79 -10.52
CA GLU A 13 -3.56 12.10 -10.26
C GLU A 13 -5.03 12.12 -10.72
N LYS A 14 -5.38 11.32 -11.74
CA LYS A 14 -6.75 11.09 -12.20
C LYS A 14 -7.39 9.91 -11.47
N SER A 15 -7.85 10.23 -10.28
CA SER A 15 -8.82 9.52 -9.47
C SER A 15 -9.83 8.68 -10.29
N PHE A 16 -10.04 7.42 -9.89
CA PHE A 16 -11.18 6.57 -10.30
C PHE A 16 -12.56 7.25 -10.09
N TYR A 17 -12.56 8.40 -9.42
CA TYR A 17 -13.68 9.27 -9.18
C TYR A 17 -13.66 10.51 -10.09
N ASP A 18 -14.07 10.39 -11.34
CA ASP A 18 -14.66 11.55 -12.04
C ASP A 18 -16.06 11.91 -11.45
N TYR A 19 -16.36 11.38 -10.27
CA TYR A 19 -17.29 11.82 -9.21
C TYR A 19 -18.75 12.13 -9.56
N LYS A 20 -19.19 12.01 -10.81
CA LYS A 20 -20.59 12.38 -11.15
C LYS A 20 -21.65 11.40 -10.63
N PHE A 21 -21.31 10.13 -10.42
CA PHE A 21 -22.26 9.12 -9.91
C PHE A 21 -22.00 8.72 -8.44
N TYR A 22 -20.74 8.73 -8.00
CA TYR A 22 -20.35 8.29 -6.65
C TYR A 22 -20.38 9.41 -5.59
N SER A 23 -20.37 10.68 -6.00
CA SER A 23 -20.37 11.83 -5.06
C SER A 23 -21.64 11.93 -4.23
N THR A 24 -22.78 11.46 -4.75
CA THR A 24 -24.07 11.52 -4.07
C THR A 24 -24.26 10.41 -3.02
N PHE A 25 -23.50 9.31 -3.13
CA PHE A 25 -23.70 8.13 -2.28
C PHE A 25 -22.51 7.82 -1.34
N LEU A 26 -21.27 7.98 -1.80
CA LEU A 26 -20.07 7.53 -1.07
C LEU A 26 -19.33 8.66 -0.32
N LEU A 27 -19.54 9.92 -0.66
CA LEU A 27 -18.77 11.07 -0.13
C LEU A 27 -19.24 11.63 1.21
N SER A 28 -20.29 11.09 1.83
CA SER A 28 -20.71 11.60 3.14
C SER A 28 -19.74 11.25 4.27
N LYS A 29 -18.80 10.31 4.05
CA LYS A 29 -17.73 10.00 5.01
C LYS A 29 -16.38 9.76 4.32
N LYS A 30 -15.35 10.35 4.94
CA LYS A 30 -13.99 10.55 4.42
C LYS A 30 -13.24 9.26 4.03
N TYR A 31 -13.63 8.08 4.54
CA TYR A 31 -13.07 6.78 4.17
C TYR A 31 -14.10 5.67 4.41
N ILE A 32 -14.55 4.96 3.37
CA ILE A 32 -15.60 3.93 3.50
C ILE A 32 -15.08 2.49 3.44
N SER A 33 -13.79 2.27 3.11
CA SER A 33 -13.27 0.93 2.90
C SER A 33 -11.77 0.87 3.17
N TYR A 34 -11.39 0.29 4.31
CA TYR A 34 -10.01 -0.04 4.66
C TYR A 34 -9.67 -1.47 4.20
N LEU A 35 -8.42 -1.73 3.81
CA LEU A 35 -7.96 -3.07 3.46
C LEU A 35 -7.76 -3.91 4.74
N LEU A 36 -8.80 -4.64 5.15
CA LEU A 36 -8.78 -5.45 6.38
C LEU A 36 -7.72 -6.56 6.39
N ALA A 37 -7.21 -6.96 5.23
CA ALA A 37 -6.17 -7.98 5.13
C ALA A 37 -4.95 -7.67 6.02
N ILE A 38 -4.49 -6.41 6.06
CA ILE A 38 -3.31 -6.05 6.87
C ILE A 38 -3.59 -6.11 8.38
N PRO A 39 -4.64 -5.46 8.94
CA PRO A 39 -4.99 -5.64 10.34
C PRO A 39 -5.24 -7.09 10.74
N THR A 40 -5.85 -7.88 9.86
CA THR A 40 -6.06 -9.32 10.09
C THR A 40 -4.73 -10.07 10.18
N LEU A 41 -3.81 -9.84 9.26
CA LEU A 41 -2.47 -10.44 9.32
C LEU A 41 -1.71 -9.99 10.56
N THR A 42 -1.71 -8.69 10.88
CA THR A 42 -1.04 -8.17 12.08
C THR A 42 -1.60 -8.81 13.35
N ALA A 43 -2.92 -8.97 13.46
CA ALA A 43 -3.56 -9.56 14.63
C ALA A 43 -3.34 -11.08 14.76
N LEU A 44 -3.22 -11.79 13.63
CA LEU A 44 -3.02 -13.25 13.60
C LEU A 44 -1.53 -13.65 13.57
N THR A 45 -0.63 -12.70 13.35
CA THR A 45 0.81 -12.98 13.34
C THR A 45 1.27 -13.32 14.76
N PRO A 46 1.94 -14.47 14.96
CA PRO A 46 2.48 -14.85 16.26
C PRO A 46 3.43 -13.77 16.84
N SER A 47 3.40 -13.60 18.16
CA SER A 47 4.12 -12.51 18.86
C SER A 47 5.65 -12.58 18.76
N GLU A 48 6.21 -13.75 18.41
CA GLU A 48 7.64 -13.93 18.13
C GLU A 48 8.09 -13.26 16.81
N HIS A 49 7.16 -12.71 16.03
CA HIS A 49 7.46 -11.94 14.84
C HIS A 49 7.16 -10.45 15.07
N HIS A 50 8.02 -9.60 14.51
CA HIS A 50 7.89 -8.16 14.63
C HIS A 50 7.28 -7.62 13.34
N VAL A 51 6.02 -7.19 13.42
CA VAL A 51 5.27 -6.68 12.27
C VAL A 51 5.33 -5.15 12.26
N ARG A 52 5.72 -4.57 11.12
CA ARG A 52 5.59 -3.14 10.85
C ARG A 52 4.68 -2.92 9.66
N VAL A 53 3.67 -2.07 9.84
CA VAL A 53 2.76 -1.68 8.76
C VAL A 53 3.24 -0.34 8.20
N PHE A 54 3.37 -0.26 6.88
CA PHE A 54 3.62 0.97 6.14
C PHE A 54 2.38 1.28 5.29
N ASP A 55 1.55 2.21 5.78
CA ASP A 55 0.41 2.71 5.03
C ASP A 55 0.82 4.00 4.31
N GLU A 56 1.00 3.94 2.99
CA GLU A 56 1.42 5.08 2.18
C GLU A 56 0.43 6.26 2.21
N ASN A 57 -0.80 6.06 2.70
CA ASN A 57 -1.76 7.13 2.91
C ASN A 57 -1.51 7.91 4.21
N ILE A 58 -0.67 7.39 5.12
CA ILE A 58 -0.38 7.94 6.44
C ILE A 58 1.11 8.32 6.56
N GLU A 59 2.01 7.47 6.08
CA GLU A 59 3.46 7.65 6.16
C GLU A 59 4.19 7.10 4.92
N GLU A 60 5.40 7.57 4.66
CA GLU A 60 6.25 7.03 3.59
C GLU A 60 6.87 5.67 3.99
N ILE A 61 7.13 4.81 3.00
CA ILE A 61 7.75 3.49 3.23
C ILE A 61 9.22 3.67 3.63
N ASP A 62 9.61 3.07 4.74
CA ASP A 62 11.00 3.01 5.19
C ASP A 62 11.73 1.82 4.53
N TYR A 63 12.30 2.06 3.34
CA TYR A 63 12.98 1.02 2.54
C TYR A 63 14.27 0.49 3.16
N ILE A 64 14.82 1.14 4.20
CA ILE A 64 16.02 0.66 4.90
C ILE A 64 15.67 -0.22 6.12
N TRP A 65 14.39 -0.33 6.46
CA TRP A 65 13.92 -1.20 7.52
C TRP A 65 14.22 -2.66 7.17
N GLN A 66 14.95 -3.34 8.05
CA GLN A 66 15.51 -4.69 7.81
C GLN A 66 14.42 -5.78 7.92
N ALA A 67 13.52 -5.81 6.94
CA ALA A 67 12.50 -6.84 6.80
C ALA A 67 13.11 -8.17 6.35
N ASP A 68 12.71 -9.27 6.97
CA ASP A 68 12.94 -10.62 6.47
C ASP A 68 11.89 -10.99 5.40
N ILE A 69 10.66 -10.48 5.54
CA ILE A 69 9.53 -10.69 4.62
C ILE A 69 8.81 -9.37 4.38
N VAL A 70 8.45 -9.11 3.12
CA VAL A 70 7.62 -7.97 2.72
C VAL A 70 6.34 -8.48 2.06
N GLY A 71 5.18 -8.07 2.59
CA GLY A 71 3.87 -8.31 2.01
C GLY A 71 3.25 -7.01 1.52
N ILE A 72 2.77 -6.97 0.28
CA ILE A 72 2.09 -5.80 -0.29
C ILE A 72 0.61 -6.17 -0.50
N SER A 73 -0.30 -5.48 0.18
CA SER A 73 -1.75 -5.70 0.03
C SER A 73 -2.30 -4.72 -1.00
N VAL A 74 -2.67 -5.25 -2.16
CA VAL A 74 -2.91 -4.46 -3.37
C VAL A 74 -4.36 -4.62 -3.83
N ARG A 75 -5.06 -3.51 -4.04
CA ARG A 75 -6.22 -3.48 -4.95
C ARG A 75 -5.70 -3.36 -6.36
N THR A 76 -6.37 -3.98 -7.34
CA THR A 76 -5.96 -3.95 -8.76
C THR A 76 -5.63 -2.55 -9.26
N MET A 77 -6.37 -1.52 -8.82
CA MET A 77 -6.14 -0.12 -9.17
C MET A 77 -4.83 0.50 -8.63
N PHE A 78 -4.14 -0.16 -7.69
CA PHE A 78 -2.85 0.27 -7.13
C PHE A 78 -1.70 -0.66 -7.59
N ALA A 79 -1.95 -1.54 -8.56
CA ALA A 79 -0.97 -2.51 -9.04
C ALA A 79 0.32 -1.85 -9.56
N GLU A 80 0.20 -0.76 -10.32
CA GLU A 80 1.37 -0.02 -10.81
C GLU A 80 2.26 0.49 -9.66
N ARG A 81 1.65 1.08 -8.62
CA ARG A 81 2.40 1.53 -7.45
C ARG A 81 3.07 0.34 -6.74
N ALA A 82 2.37 -0.78 -6.61
CA ALA A 82 2.93 -1.99 -6.01
C ALA A 82 4.14 -2.53 -6.79
N TYR A 83 4.12 -2.48 -8.13
CA TYR A 83 5.28 -2.84 -8.95
C TYR A 83 6.45 -1.88 -8.71
N THR A 84 6.21 -0.57 -8.60
CA THR A 84 7.27 0.38 -8.24
C THR A 84 7.84 0.17 -6.83
N ILE A 85 7.03 -0.31 -5.88
CA ILE A 85 7.52 -0.64 -4.53
C ILE A 85 8.39 -1.90 -4.56
N TYR A 86 8.03 -2.89 -5.38
CA TYR A 86 8.80 -4.12 -5.55
C TYR A 86 10.12 -3.87 -6.31
N GLU A 87 10.06 -3.06 -7.36
CA GLU A 87 11.20 -2.62 -8.16
C GLU A 87 11.41 -1.10 -7.99
N PRO A 88 11.92 -0.65 -6.83
CA PRO A 88 12.21 0.77 -6.63
C PRO A 88 13.29 1.16 -7.63
N THR A 89 12.93 1.98 -8.62
CA THR A 89 13.75 2.35 -9.78
C THR A 89 15.02 3.07 -9.34
N SER A 90 16.02 2.30 -8.94
CA SER A 90 17.42 2.71 -8.78
C SER A 90 18.26 2.13 -9.91
N TYR A 91 17.66 1.92 -11.09
CA TYR A 91 18.37 1.73 -12.34
C TYR A 91 17.54 2.37 -13.45
N THR A 92 17.69 3.67 -13.62
CA THR A 92 17.55 4.28 -14.95
C THR A 92 18.55 3.54 -15.83
N LEU A 93 18.06 2.56 -16.59
CA LEU A 93 18.76 2.08 -17.78
C LEU A 93 18.94 3.31 -18.67
N THR A 94 20.14 3.89 -18.65
CA THR A 94 20.66 4.64 -19.79
C THR A 94 20.66 3.68 -20.96
N ALA A 95 19.56 3.68 -21.71
CA ALA A 95 19.53 3.13 -23.05
C ALA A 95 20.37 4.06 -23.92
N HIS A 96 21.53 3.52 -24.33
CA HIS A 96 22.36 4.02 -25.42
C HIS A 96 21.60 3.99 -26.75
#